data_AF-A0AAN5CRH5-F1
#
_entry.id   AF-A0AAN5CRH5-F1
#
_cell.length_a   1.000
_cell.length_b   1.000
_cell.length_c   1.000
_cell.angle_alpha   90.00
_cell.angle_beta   90.00
_cell.angle_gamma   90.00
#
_symmetry.space_group_name_H-M   'P 1'
#
loop_
_entity.id
_entity.type
_entity.pdbx_description
1 polymer ?
#
loop_
_entity_poly.entity_id
_entity_poly.type
_entity_poly.pdbx_seq_one_letter_code
_entity_poly.pdbx_strand_id
1 'polypeptide(L)'
;ETKEEKEKREKEEKGRCITKHRRAFEQDVVKPEIILSTVGLVFFKMYAEGKLRQLLPRVTRIIIDEASLLPEAALYAIIRRFPHAKIVLIGDDRQLPPFMYDGKSLGQELAG
;
A
#
# COMPACT_ATOMS: atom_id res chain seq x y z
N GLU A 1 32.28 -29.69 5.22
CA GLU A 1 30.94 -29.35 4.71
C GLU A 1 30.16 -30.63 4.47
N THR A 2 29.04 -30.81 5.15
CA THR A 2 28.11 -31.92 4.89
C THR A 2 27.35 -31.69 3.59
N LYS A 3 26.89 -32.78 2.96
CA LYS A 3 26.17 -32.74 1.67
C LYS A 3 24.94 -31.81 1.73
N GLU A 4 24.27 -31.78 2.89
CA GLU A 4 23.13 -30.91 3.18
C GLU A 4 23.49 -29.41 3.24
N GLU A 5 24.65 -29.05 3.81
CA GLU A 5 25.12 -27.65 3.85
C GLU A 5 25.37 -27.10 2.44
N LYS A 6 25.91 -27.94 1.55
CA LYS A 6 26.19 -27.60 0.16
C LYS A 6 24.91 -27.34 -0.64
N GLU A 7 23.91 -28.21 -0.52
CA GLU A 7 22.61 -28.03 -1.18
C GLU A 7 21.86 -26.79 -0.68
N LYS A 8 21.95 -26.49 0.62
CA LYS A 8 21.32 -25.31 1.22
C LYS A 8 21.95 -24.02 0.66
N ARG A 9 23.27 -24.00 0.56
CA ARG A 9 24.05 -22.87 0.03
C ARG A 9 23.75 -22.62 -1.45
N GLU A 10 23.67 -23.67 -2.26
CA GLU A 10 23.28 -23.56 -3.69
C GLU A 10 21.84 -23.05 -3.87
N LYS A 11 20.89 -23.50 -3.04
CA LYS A 11 19.50 -23.00 -3.06
C LYS A 11 19.43 -21.51 -2.70
N GLU A 12 20.18 -21.07 -1.69
CA GLU A 12 20.27 -19.66 -1.32
C GLU A 12 20.92 -18.79 -2.41
N GLU A 13 21.95 -19.31 -3.08
CA GLU A 13 22.60 -18.61 -4.20
C GLU A 13 21.67 -18.47 -5.40
N LYS A 14 20.98 -19.54 -5.79
CA LYS A 14 19.96 -19.50 -6.84
C LYS A 14 18.81 -18.56 -6.47
N GLY A 15 18.35 -18.60 -5.22
CA GLY A 15 17.33 -17.68 -4.70
C GLY A 15 17.77 -16.21 -4.78
N ARG A 16 19.02 -15.91 -4.41
CA ARG A 16 19.60 -14.56 -4.56
C ARG A 16 19.70 -14.13 -6.02
N CYS A 17 20.14 -15.02 -6.91
CA CYS A 17 20.24 -14.78 -8.34
C CYS A 17 18.88 -14.45 -8.95
N ILE A 18 17.86 -15.27 -8.71
CA ILE A 18 16.48 -15.06 -9.17
C ILE A 18 15.95 -13.72 -8.63
N THR A 19 16.17 -13.43 -7.34
CA THR A 19 15.74 -12.17 -6.72
C THR A 19 16.41 -10.96 -7.37
N LYS A 20 17.70 -11.05 -7.71
CA LYS A 20 18.47 -9.99 -8.37
C LYS A 20 17.92 -9.72 -9.78
N HIS A 21 17.74 -10.76 -10.60
CA HIS A 21 17.21 -10.61 -11.95
C HIS A 21 15.77 -10.10 -11.96
N ARG A 22 14.92 -10.59 -11.05
CA ARG A 22 13.55 -10.09 -10.90
C ARG A 22 13.53 -8.61 -10.50
N ARG A 23 14.41 -8.20 -9.57
CA ARG A 23 14.50 -6.80 -9.16
C ARG A 23 14.93 -5.87 -10.30
N ALA A 24 15.93 -6.28 -11.08
CA ALA A 24 16.40 -5.52 -12.23
C ALA A 24 15.30 -5.40 -13.30
N PHE A 25 14.65 -6.51 -13.65
CA PHE A 25 13.51 -6.49 -14.58
C PHE A 25 12.38 -5.59 -14.09
N GLU A 26 11.98 -5.70 -12.83
CA GLU A 26 10.94 -4.84 -12.24
C GLU A 26 11.35 -3.36 -12.17
N GLN A 27 12.65 -3.02 -12.11
CA GLN A 27 13.11 -1.62 -12.10
C GLN A 27 13.20 -1.02 -13.50
N ASP A 28 13.72 -1.79 -14.45
CA ASP A 28 14.00 -1.30 -15.80
C ASP A 28 12.80 -1.41 -16.74
N VAL A 29 11.97 -2.45 -16.54
CA VAL A 29 10.87 -2.80 -17.45
C VAL A 29 9.51 -2.40 -16.87
N VAL A 30 9.29 -2.57 -15.56
CA VAL A 30 7.99 -2.32 -14.93
C VAL A 30 7.94 -0.91 -14.34
N LYS A 31 7.58 0.07 -15.16
CA LYS A 31 7.23 1.42 -14.71
C LYS A 31 5.71 1.53 -14.66
N PRO A 32 5.07 1.34 -13.48
CA PRO A 32 3.63 1.35 -13.41
C PRO A 32 3.10 2.76 -13.75
N GLU A 33 2.16 2.82 -14.67
CA GLU A 33 1.40 4.04 -14.98
C GLU A 33 0.28 4.27 -13.96
N ILE A 34 -0.26 3.18 -13.39
CA ILE A 34 -1.35 3.18 -12.41
C ILE A 34 -0.93 2.35 -11.20
N ILE A 35 -1.22 2.87 -10.01
CA ILE A 35 -1.01 2.20 -8.73
C ILE A 35 -2.38 2.02 -8.07
N LEU A 36 -2.76 0.77 -7.82
CA LEU A 36 -3.98 0.42 -7.08
C LEU A 36 -3.61 0.04 -5.65
N SER A 37 -4.22 0.69 -4.66
CA SER A 37 -3.92 0.47 -3.26
C SER A 37 -5.01 1.04 -2.35
N THR A 38 -5.12 0.52 -1.13
CA THR A 38 -5.91 1.18 -0.08
C THR A 38 -5.13 2.34 0.51
N VAL A 39 -5.83 3.35 1.04
CA VAL A 39 -5.19 4.53 1.66
C VAL A 39 -4.24 4.13 2.79
N GLY A 40 -4.64 3.18 3.64
CA GLY A 40 -3.81 2.69 4.73
C GLY A 40 -2.50 2.04 4.24
N LEU A 41 -2.56 1.27 3.15
CA LEU A 41 -1.37 0.65 2.57
C LEU A 41 -0.41 1.69 1.97
N VAL A 42 -0.95 2.73 1.33
CA VAL A 42 -0.13 3.85 0.83
C VAL A 42 0.61 4.53 1.99
N PHE A 43 -0.09 4.83 3.09
CA PHE A 43 0.56 5.42 4.26
C PHE A 43 1.62 4.51 4.87
N PHE A 44 1.34 3.22 5.03
CA PHE A 44 2.32 2.27 5.52
C PHE A 44 3.58 2.23 4.63
N LYS A 45 3.38 2.22 3.30
CA LYS A 45 4.46 2.18 2.31
C LYS A 45 5.22 3.50 2.15
N MET A 46 4.69 4.62 2.66
CA MET A 46 5.45 5.87 2.73
C MET A 46 6.56 5.80 3.78
N TYR A 47 6.34 5.09 4.89
CA TYR A 47 7.32 4.95 5.97
C TYR A 47 8.24 3.74 5.77
N ALA A 48 7.72 2.65 5.21
CA ALA A 48 8.53 1.47 4.90
C ALA A 48 9.45 1.74 3.70
N GLU A 49 10.72 1.33 3.80
CA GLU A 49 11.62 1.33 2.66
C GLU A 49 11.12 0.33 1.60
N GLY A 50 11.04 0.78 0.36
CA GLY A 50 10.56 -0.06 -0.73
C GLY A 50 10.38 0.70 -2.03
N LYS A 51 10.11 -0.07 -3.09
CA LYS A 51 9.95 0.44 -4.46
C LYS A 51 8.80 1.45 -4.56
N LEU A 52 7.69 1.18 -3.88
CA LEU A 52 6.52 2.06 -3.91
C LEU A 52 6.89 3.46 -3.40
N ARG A 53 7.68 3.56 -2.33
CA ARG A 53 8.14 4.85 -1.77
C ARG A 53 8.89 5.71 -2.80
N GLN A 54 9.62 5.10 -3.73
CA GLN A 54 10.32 5.83 -4.81
C GLN A 54 9.37 6.29 -5.92
N LEU A 55 8.22 5.62 -6.09
CA LEU A 55 7.22 5.94 -7.09
C LEU A 55 6.20 6.97 -6.61
N LEU A 56 5.87 6.98 -5.31
CA LEU A 56 4.87 7.89 -4.73
C LEU A 56 5.13 9.38 -5.04
N PRO A 57 6.36 9.91 -5.00
CA PRO A 57 6.62 11.32 -5.36
C PRO A 57 6.29 11.67 -6.81
N ARG A 58 6.17 10.68 -7.70
CA ARG A 58 5.85 10.87 -9.13
C ARG A 58 4.36 10.86 -9.41
N VAL A 59 3.52 10.57 -8.40
CA VAL A 59 2.07 10.51 -8.55
C VAL A 59 1.52 11.94 -8.75
N THR A 60 0.85 12.15 -9.88
CA THR A 60 0.25 13.45 -10.25
C THR A 60 -1.28 13.46 -10.16
N ARG A 61 -1.91 12.29 -10.02
CA ARG A 61 -3.35 12.14 -9.90
C ARG A 61 -3.67 11.05 -8.90
N ILE A 62 -4.62 11.32 -8.02
CA ILE A 62 -5.13 10.37 -7.03
C ILE A 62 -6.64 10.32 -7.19
N ILE A 63 -7.18 9.11 -7.32
CA ILE A 63 -8.62 8.85 -7.30
C ILE A 63 -8.86 8.02 -6.05
N ILE A 64 -9.71 8.51 -5.16
CA ILE A 64 -10.12 7.79 -3.96
C ILE A 64 -11.55 7.34 -4.18
N ASP A 65 -11.72 6.03 -4.20
CA ASP A 65 -13.02 5.37 -4.21
C ASP A 65 -13.54 5.19 -2.77
N GLU A 66 -14.86 5.08 -2.61
CA GLU A 66 -15.55 5.04 -1.30
C GLU A 66 -15.10 6.16 -0.34
N ALA A 67 -14.91 7.37 -0.87
CA ALA A 67 -14.39 8.51 -0.14
C ALA A 67 -15.31 8.98 1.00
N SER A 68 -16.60 8.60 0.99
CA SER A 68 -17.52 8.84 2.12
C SER A 68 -17.14 8.07 3.39
N LEU A 69 -16.37 6.98 3.26
CA LEU A 69 -15.85 6.21 4.39
C LEU A 69 -14.44 6.65 4.82
N LEU A 70 -13.84 7.63 4.12
CA LEU A 70 -12.48 8.09 4.39
C LEU A 70 -12.46 9.04 5.61
N PRO A 71 -11.67 8.76 6.66
CA PRO A 71 -11.50 9.71 7.76
C PRO A 71 -10.88 11.02 7.27
N GLU A 72 -11.35 12.16 7.79
CA GLU A 72 -10.85 13.49 7.39
C GLU A 72 -9.34 13.63 7.62
N ALA A 73 -8.82 13.06 8.71
CA ALA A 73 -7.38 13.02 8.99
C ALA A 73 -6.58 12.31 7.90
N ALA A 74 -7.14 11.24 7.30
CA ALA A 74 -6.52 10.54 6.19
C ALA A 74 -6.53 11.42 4.92
N LEU A 75 -7.62 12.13 4.65
CA LEU A 75 -7.67 13.07 3.53
C LEU A 75 -6.60 14.17 3.65
N TYR A 76 -6.47 14.82 4.81
CA TYR A 76 -5.41 15.81 5.05
C TYR A 76 -4.01 15.22 4.88
N ALA A 77 -3.80 14.01 5.36
CA ALA A 77 -2.52 13.33 5.19
C ALA A 77 -2.21 13.09 3.70
N ILE A 78 -3.18 12.68 2.88
CA ILE A 78 -2.99 12.55 1.43
C ILE A 78 -2.63 13.89 0.81
N ILE A 79 -3.41 14.94 1.08
CA ILE A 79 -3.18 16.29 0.53
C ILE A 79 -1.76 16.77 0.86
N ARG A 80 -1.33 16.60 2.11
CA ARG A 80 0.01 17.02 2.56
C ARG A 80 1.14 16.19 1.93
N ARG A 81 0.91 14.89 1.72
CA ARG A 81 1.93 13.97 1.19
C ARG A 81 2.05 14.03 -0.33
N PHE A 82 1.01 14.47 -1.03
CA PHE A 82 0.97 14.64 -2.47
C PHE A 82 0.55 16.06 -2.86
N PRO A 83 1.35 17.09 -2.51
CA PRO A 83 0.94 18.50 -2.63
C PRO A 83 0.70 18.95 -4.07
N HIS A 84 1.21 18.22 -5.06
CA HIS A 84 1.07 18.53 -6.49
C HIS A 84 0.08 17.60 -7.21
N ALA A 85 -0.49 16.61 -6.52
CA ALA A 85 -1.42 15.68 -7.14
C ALA A 85 -2.82 16.28 -7.24
N LYS A 86 -3.50 16.06 -8.36
CA LYS A 86 -4.93 16.33 -8.50
C LYS A 86 -5.71 15.20 -7.85
N ILE A 87 -6.48 15.50 -6.81
CA ILE A 87 -7.24 14.52 -6.04
C ILE A 87 -8.69 14.55 -6.50
N VAL A 88 -9.24 13.37 -6.81
CA VAL A 88 -10.65 13.15 -7.12
C VAL A 88 -11.21 12.23 -6.04
N LEU A 89 -12.30 12.64 -5.41
CA LEU A 89 -13.02 11.86 -4.40
C LEU A 89 -14.31 11.34 -5.03
N ILE A 90 -14.51 10.03 -4.98
CA ILE A 90 -15.72 9.34 -5.44
C ILE A 90 -16.26 8.61 -4.23
N GLY A 91 -17.53 8.84 -3.90
CA GLY A 91 -18.20 8.16 -2.78
C GLY A 91 -19.67 8.52 -2.77
N ASP A 92 -20.45 7.73 -2.02
CA ASP A 92 -21.87 7.95 -1.80
C ASP A 92 -22.09 8.54 -0.40
N ASP A 93 -22.57 9.78 -0.34
CA ASP A 93 -22.86 10.51 0.90
C ASP A 93 -24.20 10.10 1.53
N ARG A 94 -24.97 9.24 0.86
CA ARG A 94 -26.24 8.68 1.36
C ARG A 94 -26.09 7.28 1.94
N GLN A 95 -24.88 6.71 1.90
CA GLN A 95 -24.59 5.48 2.63
C GLN A 95 -24.45 5.73 4.14
N LEU A 96 -24.62 4.66 4.92
CA LEU A 96 -24.40 4.72 6.37
C LEU A 96 -22.98 5.24 6.65
N PRO A 97 -22.80 6.05 7.72
CA PRO A 97 -21.49 6.55 8.09
C PRO A 97 -20.51 5.38 8.31
N PRO A 98 -19.20 5.60 8.11
CA PRO A 98 -18.19 4.58 8.33
C PRO A 98 -18.35 3.94 9.72
N PHE A 99 -18.15 2.63 9.79
CA PHE A 99 -18.32 1.86 11.01
C PHE A 99 -17.51 2.48 12.16
N MET A 100 -18.21 2.95 13.18
CA MET A 100 -17.62 3.42 14.43
C MET A 100 -17.91 2.37 15.50
N TYR A 101 -16.86 1.84 16.13
CA TYR A 101 -17.01 0.97 17.28
C TYR A 101 -17.57 1.77 18.45
N ASP A 102 -18.73 1.34 18.94
CA ASP A 102 -19.36 1.79 20.17
C ASP A 102 -19.34 0.63 21.17
N GLY A 103 -18.52 0.76 22.21
CA GLY A 103 -18.42 -0.22 23.30
C GLY A 103 -19.71 -0.38 24.12
N LYS A 104 -20.76 0.42 23.86
CA LYS A 104 -22.09 0.26 24.46
C LYS A 104 -23.03 -0.62 23.63
N SER A 105 -22.67 -0.95 22.39
CA SER A 105 -23.41 -1.90 21.57
C SER A 105 -22.88 -3.31 21.81
N LEU A 106 -23.62 -4.10 22.58
CA LEU A 106 -23.31 -5.50 22.94
C LEU A 106 -22.95 -6.38 21.71
N GLY A 107 -23.57 -6.10 20.56
CA GLY A 107 -23.27 -6.82 19.31
C GLY A 107 -21.90 -6.51 18.70
N GLN A 108 -21.29 -5.37 19.02
CA GLN A 108 -19.95 -4.99 18.56
C GLN A 108 -18.85 -5.46 19.52
N GLU A 109 -19.17 -5.60 20.81
CA GLU A 109 -18.28 -6.22 21.82
C GLU A 109 -18.06 -7.71 21.54
N LEU A 110 -19.09 -8.43 21.06
CA LEU A 110 -19.01 -9.86 20.76
C LEU A 110 -18.28 -10.18 19.44
N ALA A 111 -18.03 -9.19 18.58
CA ALA A 111 -17.39 -9.36 17.27
C ALA A 111 -15.92 -8.89 17.23
N GLY A 112 -15.42 -8.33 18.34
CA GLY A 112 -14.03 -7.86 18.51
C GLY A 112 -13.09 -8.92 19.05
#